data_AF-A0A3Q3Q7H7-F1
#
_entry.id   AF-A0A3Q3Q7H7-F1
#
_cell.length_a   1.000
_cell.length_b   1.000
_cell.length_c   1.000
_cell.angle_alpha   90.00
_cell.angle_beta   90.00
_cell.angle_gamma   90.00
#
_symmetry.space_group_name_H-M   'P 1'
#
loop_
_entity.id
_entity.type
_entity.pdbx_description
1 polymer ?
#
loop_
_entity_poly.entity_id
_entity_poly.type
_entity_poly.pdbx_seq_one_letter_code
_entity_poly.pdbx_strand_id
1 'polypeptide(L)'
;MHHCSPSFSALNFPKETHEGFARVNISFPTLSSVSVCVRVQWHPEWNEVSTIFSYAAPVFTNEFQLRGQMDVQRRVLLALIIRGKHLPYKASFPNDGAWHHICVTWRRSSGHWAIYVDGDKKDMGLDTDTSKDIHGDGILILGQDQDSFGGNFTEPFCGNITDLNVWNMSLEARHISALTACSPMTQEMIFSWNLNQGVEYERSGNLRICLM
;
A
#
# COMPACT_ATOMS: atom_id res chain seq x y z
N MET A 1 12.07 3.49 -14.43
CA MET A 1 11.66 2.15 -13.96
C MET A 1 10.81 1.49 -15.04
N HIS A 2 11.00 0.20 -15.31
CA HIS A 2 10.22 -0.51 -16.33
C HIS A 2 8.87 -0.98 -15.75
N HIS A 3 7.76 -0.61 -16.38
CA HIS A 3 6.47 -1.25 -16.13
C HIS A 3 6.43 -2.57 -16.89
N CYS A 4 5.88 -3.61 -16.26
CA CYS A 4 5.75 -4.94 -16.88
C CYS A 4 4.69 -4.98 -17.98
N SER A 5 3.84 -3.94 -18.06
CA SER A 5 2.88 -3.73 -19.14
C SER A 5 3.19 -2.42 -19.87
N PRO A 6 3.15 -2.39 -21.22
CA PRO A 6 3.39 -1.18 -22.02
C PRO A 6 2.26 -0.14 -21.92
N SER A 7 1.10 -0.50 -21.38
CA SER A 7 0.08 0.43 -20.91
C SER A 7 -0.55 -0.10 -19.63
N PHE A 8 -0.82 0.80 -18.69
CA PHE A 8 -1.43 0.45 -17.42
C PHE A 8 -2.39 1.54 -16.99
N SER A 9 -3.39 1.14 -16.21
CA SER A 9 -4.36 2.09 -15.67
C SER A 9 -4.02 2.43 -14.23
N ALA A 10 -4.15 3.70 -13.87
CA ALA A 10 -3.91 4.21 -12.53
C ALA A 10 -5.11 4.97 -11.99
N LEU A 11 -5.23 5.00 -10.67
CA LEU A 11 -6.11 5.92 -9.96
C LEU A 11 -5.36 7.21 -9.68
N ASN A 12 -5.96 8.33 -10.05
CA ASN A 12 -5.49 9.67 -9.72
C ASN A 12 -6.28 10.23 -8.55
N PHE A 13 -5.54 10.65 -7.53
CA PHE A 13 -6.01 11.34 -6.33
C PHE A 13 -5.58 12.82 -6.44
N PRO A 14 -6.48 13.69 -6.94
CA PRO A 14 -6.13 15.05 -7.32
C PRO A 14 -5.87 15.96 -6.11
N LYS A 15 -5.01 16.97 -6.27
CA LYS A 15 -4.66 17.92 -5.20
C LYS A 15 -5.85 18.80 -4.80
N GLU A 16 -6.77 19.05 -5.72
CA GLU A 16 -7.90 19.95 -5.54
C GLU A 16 -9.00 19.36 -4.65
N THR A 17 -9.05 18.03 -4.51
CA THR A 17 -10.11 17.36 -3.73
C THR A 17 -9.54 16.24 -2.88
N HIS A 18 -9.87 16.23 -1.59
CA HIS A 18 -9.24 15.33 -0.62
C HIS A 18 -10.18 14.22 -0.13
N GLU A 19 -11.34 14.04 -0.76
CA GLU A 19 -12.37 13.07 -0.35
C GLU A 19 -12.26 11.73 -1.08
N GLY A 20 -11.39 11.65 -2.09
CA GLY A 20 -11.25 10.48 -2.93
C GLY A 20 -10.65 9.28 -2.19
N PHE A 21 -11.32 8.13 -2.24
CA PHE A 21 -10.78 6.84 -1.82
C PHE A 21 -11.21 5.70 -2.75
N ALA A 22 -10.41 4.64 -2.82
CA ALA A 22 -10.82 3.42 -3.51
C ALA A 22 -10.88 2.24 -2.54
N ARG A 23 -12.01 1.53 -2.56
CA ARG A 23 -12.20 0.29 -1.81
C ARG A 23 -11.85 -0.91 -2.67
N VAL A 24 -11.06 -1.83 -2.11
CA VAL A 24 -10.78 -3.12 -2.73
C VAL A 24 -11.91 -4.09 -2.41
N ASN A 25 -12.60 -4.61 -3.43
CA ASN A 25 -13.81 -5.41 -3.28
C ASN A 25 -13.53 -6.92 -3.26
N ILE A 26 -12.88 -7.39 -2.20
CA ILE A 26 -12.76 -8.83 -1.89
C ILE A 26 -12.98 -9.06 -0.40
N SER A 27 -13.34 -10.29 -0.03
CA SER A 27 -13.28 -10.73 1.36
C SER A 27 -11.85 -11.20 1.67
N PHE A 28 -11.21 -10.57 2.65
CA PHE A 28 -9.87 -10.93 3.09
C PHE A 28 -9.96 -12.04 4.16
N PRO A 29 -9.21 -13.14 4.01
CA PRO A 29 -9.10 -14.13 5.09
C PRO A 29 -8.31 -13.56 6.26
N THR A 30 -8.31 -14.26 7.40
CA THR A 30 -7.35 -13.97 8.48
C THR A 30 -5.92 -14.25 8.00
N LEU A 31 -5.00 -13.31 8.25
CA LEU A 31 -3.65 -13.33 7.69
C LEU A 31 -2.59 -13.47 8.79
N SER A 32 -1.97 -14.65 8.87
CA SER A 32 -0.77 -14.87 9.72
C SER A 32 0.52 -14.35 9.08
N SER A 33 0.46 -13.98 7.80
CA SER A 33 1.51 -13.32 7.03
C SER A 33 0.86 -12.56 5.88
N VAL A 34 1.45 -11.44 5.49
CA VAL A 34 0.94 -10.61 4.40
C VAL A 34 2.08 -9.97 3.64
N SER A 35 1.89 -9.80 2.33
CA SER A 35 2.66 -8.85 1.53
C SER A 35 1.73 -8.00 0.71
N VAL A 36 2.00 -6.70 0.65
CA VAL A 36 1.29 -5.74 -0.19
C VAL A 36 2.31 -5.02 -1.04
N CYS A 37 2.21 -5.15 -2.36
CA CYS A 37 2.99 -4.38 -3.31
C CYS A 37 2.09 -3.39 -4.03
N VAL A 38 2.59 -2.19 -4.28
CA VAL A 38 1.86 -1.09 -4.92
C VAL A 38 2.85 -0.19 -5.67
N ARG A 39 2.41 0.41 -6.77
CA ARG A 39 3.16 1.49 -7.42
C ARG A 39 2.50 2.82 -7.13
N VAL A 40 3.32 3.79 -6.73
CA VAL A 40 2.88 5.15 -6.45
C VAL A 40 3.68 6.15 -7.24
N GLN A 41 3.01 7.20 -7.70
CA GLN A 41 3.64 8.43 -8.17
C GLN A 41 3.16 9.53 -7.23
N TRP A 42 4.05 10.01 -6.36
CA TRP A 42 3.72 11.03 -5.37
C TRP A 42 3.58 12.39 -6.03
N HIS A 43 2.62 13.22 -5.60
CA HIS A 43 2.49 14.57 -6.15
C HIS A 43 3.67 15.47 -5.70
N PRO A 44 4.43 16.10 -6.63
CA PRO A 44 5.69 16.80 -6.29
C PRO A 44 5.58 17.96 -5.29
N GLU A 45 4.38 18.53 -5.16
CA GLU A 45 4.07 19.65 -4.27
C GLU A 45 3.25 19.23 -3.04
N TRP A 46 2.98 17.94 -2.85
CA TRP A 46 2.20 17.46 -1.71
C TRP A 46 3.11 17.11 -0.55
N ASN A 47 2.95 17.85 0.55
CA ASN A 47 3.81 17.84 1.73
C ASN A 47 3.12 17.36 3.01
N GLU A 48 1.82 17.05 2.95
CA GLU A 48 1.07 16.53 4.09
C GLU A 48 1.40 15.05 4.36
N VAL A 49 1.08 14.60 5.57
CA VAL A 49 1.06 13.17 5.88
C VAL A 49 -0.08 12.52 5.08
N SER A 50 0.22 11.42 4.41
CA SER A 50 -0.73 10.72 3.55
C SER A 50 -0.70 9.22 3.78
N THR A 51 -1.84 8.59 3.51
CA THR A 51 -2.00 7.15 3.58
C THR A 51 -2.13 6.54 2.19
N ILE A 52 -1.16 5.70 1.80
CA ILE A 52 -1.18 5.01 0.50
C ILE A 52 -2.28 3.95 0.52
N PHE A 53 -2.28 3.11 1.55
CA PHE A 53 -3.35 2.16 1.82
C PHE A 53 -3.58 2.00 3.32
N SER A 54 -4.82 1.69 3.69
CA SER A 54 -5.27 1.40 5.04
C SER A 54 -6.18 0.17 5.03
N TYR A 55 -5.81 -0.86 5.79
CA TYR A 55 -6.67 -2.01 6.06
C TYR A 55 -7.21 -1.92 7.48
N ALA A 56 -8.54 -1.96 7.60
CA ALA A 56 -9.27 -1.97 8.86
C ALA A 56 -10.12 -3.22 8.97
N ALA A 57 -10.15 -3.85 10.14
CA ALA A 57 -11.07 -4.94 10.44
C ALA A 57 -12.20 -4.46 11.36
N PRO A 58 -13.36 -5.15 11.39
CA PRO A 58 -14.49 -4.76 12.24
C PRO A 58 -14.12 -4.61 13.74
N VAL A 59 -13.13 -5.37 14.18
CA VAL A 59 -12.66 -5.41 15.57
C VAL A 59 -11.46 -4.50 15.85
N PHE A 60 -10.80 -3.99 14.82
CA PHE A 60 -9.58 -3.20 14.96
C PHE A 60 -9.31 -2.34 13.71
N THR A 61 -9.30 -1.02 13.88
CA THR A 61 -9.23 -0.09 12.75
C THR A 61 -7.85 -0.03 12.10
N ASN A 62 -6.78 0.08 12.88
CA ASN A 62 -5.42 0.29 12.34
C ASN A 62 -4.67 -1.04 12.17
N GLU A 63 -5.28 -2.00 11.48
CA GLU A 63 -4.73 -3.37 11.34
C GLU A 63 -3.43 -3.38 10.51
N PHE A 64 -3.45 -2.80 9.31
CA PHE A 64 -2.27 -2.79 8.44
C PHE A 64 -2.30 -1.60 7.48
N GLN A 65 -1.33 -0.69 7.58
CA GLN A 65 -1.34 0.57 6.82
C GLN A 65 0.05 0.96 6.36
N LEU A 66 0.13 1.61 5.20
CA LEU A 66 1.35 2.26 4.73
C LEU A 66 1.10 3.75 4.57
N ARG A 67 1.84 4.55 5.36
CA ARG A 67 1.81 6.01 5.30
C ARG A 67 3.09 6.56 4.68
N GLY A 68 2.98 7.77 4.17
CA GLY A 68 4.10 8.55 3.68
C GLY A 68 4.04 10.00 4.18
N GLN A 69 5.19 10.63 4.32
CA GLN A 69 5.31 12.06 4.57
C GLN A 69 6.58 12.61 3.90
N MET A 70 6.59 13.89 3.53
CA MET A 70 7.76 14.50 2.89
C MET A 70 8.78 14.97 3.93
N ASP A 71 10.06 14.67 3.72
CA ASP A 71 11.16 15.25 4.51
C ASP A 71 11.68 16.57 3.92
N VAL A 72 12.59 17.21 4.66
CA VAL A 72 13.21 18.48 4.23
C VAL A 72 14.12 18.33 3.01
N GLN A 73 14.52 17.11 2.64
CA GLN A 73 15.30 16.77 1.44
C GLN A 73 14.40 16.39 0.24
N ARG A 74 13.08 16.60 0.33
CA ARG A 74 12.09 16.22 -0.70
C ARG A 74 12.09 14.72 -1.01
N ARG A 75 12.31 13.89 0.00
CA ARG A 75 12.06 12.45 -0.06
C ARG A 75 10.73 12.14 0.60
N VAL A 76 10.03 11.14 0.07
CA VAL A 76 8.88 10.56 0.76
C VAL A 76 9.42 9.52 1.74
N LEU A 77 9.29 9.80 3.03
CA LEU A 77 9.55 8.84 4.10
C LEU A 77 8.32 7.95 4.27
N LEU A 78 8.53 6.64 4.41
CA LEU A 78 7.47 5.64 4.59
C LEU A 78 7.44 5.11 6.02
N ALA A 79 6.24 4.92 6.55
CA ALA A 79 5.99 4.25 7.82
C ALA A 79 4.94 3.16 7.64
N LEU A 80 5.24 1.98 8.20
CA LEU A 80 4.33 0.85 8.25
C LEU A 80 3.64 0.81 9.61
N ILE A 81 2.32 0.67 9.62
CA ILE A 81 1.53 0.45 10.83
C ILE A 81 1.11 -1.01 10.84
N ILE A 82 1.37 -1.70 11.94
CA ILE A 82 0.99 -3.11 12.13
C ILE A 82 0.22 -3.20 13.45
N ARG A 83 -1.07 -3.52 13.37
CA ARG A 83 -2.01 -3.60 14.50
C ARG A 83 -1.88 -2.42 15.46
N GLY A 84 -1.93 -1.21 14.93
CA GLY A 84 -1.91 0.05 15.67
C GLY A 84 -0.51 0.52 16.08
N LYS A 85 0.52 -0.33 15.93
CA LYS A 85 1.90 0.06 16.18
C LYS A 85 2.48 0.80 14.98
N HIS A 86 2.67 2.10 15.14
CA HIS A 86 3.31 2.95 14.14
C HIS A 86 4.84 2.76 14.15
N LEU A 87 5.41 2.21 13.08
CA LEU A 87 6.86 2.04 12.94
C LEU A 87 7.54 3.35 12.51
N PRO A 88 8.83 3.56 12.81
CA PRO A 88 9.53 4.80 12.46
C PRO A 88 9.63 5.03 10.95
N TYR A 89 9.60 6.30 10.54
CA TYR A 89 9.85 6.74 9.16
C TYR A 89 11.33 6.59 8.78
N LYS A 90 11.72 5.43 8.21
CA LYS A 90 13.11 5.16 7.78
C LYS A 90 13.26 4.80 6.31
N ALA A 91 12.33 4.01 5.75
CA ALA A 91 12.33 3.73 4.31
C ALA A 91 11.96 5.01 3.54
N SER A 92 12.54 5.22 2.36
CA SER A 92 12.22 6.39 1.54
C SER A 92 12.55 6.28 0.07
N PHE A 93 11.92 7.13 -0.74
CA PHE A 93 12.20 7.35 -2.16
C PHE A 93 12.21 8.86 -2.48
N PRO A 94 12.89 9.31 -3.53
CA PRO A 94 12.86 10.72 -3.94
C PRO A 94 11.46 11.12 -4.43
N ASN A 95 10.97 12.32 -4.06
CA ASN A 95 9.75 12.87 -4.66
C ASN A 95 10.10 13.54 -6.01
N ASP A 96 10.45 12.74 -7.00
CA ASP A 96 10.91 13.18 -8.33
C ASP A 96 9.80 13.19 -9.39
N GLY A 97 8.56 12.89 -8.97
CA GLY A 97 7.41 12.76 -9.86
C GLY A 97 7.44 11.49 -10.72
N ALA A 98 8.34 10.53 -10.47
CA ALA A 98 8.35 9.23 -11.12
C ALA A 98 7.53 8.19 -10.33
N TRP A 99 7.30 7.05 -10.98
CA TRP A 99 6.71 5.87 -10.35
C TRP A 99 7.74 5.14 -9.50
N HIS A 100 7.37 4.82 -8.27
CA HIS A 100 8.12 3.96 -7.36
C HIS A 100 7.31 2.73 -6.98
N HIS A 101 7.97 1.57 -6.98
CA HIS A 101 7.37 0.30 -6.60
C HIS A 101 7.68 0.01 -5.13
N ILE A 102 6.64 -0.04 -4.31
CA ILE A 102 6.77 -0.25 -2.87
C ILE A 102 6.16 -1.60 -2.52
N CYS A 103 6.89 -2.42 -1.79
CA CYS A 103 6.35 -3.64 -1.19
C CYS A 103 6.57 -3.62 0.31
N VAL A 104 5.55 -3.98 1.08
CA VAL A 104 5.68 -4.23 2.51
C VAL A 104 5.34 -5.68 2.81
N THR A 105 6.04 -6.26 3.78
CA THR A 105 5.85 -7.65 4.18
C THR A 105 5.78 -7.73 5.70
N TRP A 106 4.98 -8.64 6.23
CA TRP A 106 4.95 -8.99 7.66
C TRP A 106 4.62 -10.47 7.86
N ARG A 107 5.22 -11.08 8.89
CA ARG A 107 4.99 -12.48 9.27
C ARG A 107 4.87 -12.63 10.79
N ARG A 108 3.70 -13.02 11.27
CA ARG A 108 3.42 -13.19 12.71
C ARG A 108 4.43 -14.10 13.41
N SER A 109 4.61 -15.31 12.88
CA SER A 109 5.45 -16.35 13.52
C SER A 109 6.89 -15.92 13.85
N SER A 110 7.45 -14.96 13.11
CA SER A 110 8.79 -14.42 13.36
C SER A 110 8.80 -12.96 13.80
N GLY A 111 7.68 -12.24 13.72
CA GLY A 111 7.62 -10.78 13.87
C GLY A 111 8.29 -9.98 12.75
N HIS A 112 9.03 -10.62 11.85
CA HIS A 112 9.71 -9.91 10.77
C HIS A 112 8.76 -9.11 9.89
N TRP A 113 9.13 -7.86 9.67
CA TRP A 113 8.57 -6.99 8.66
C TRP A 113 9.67 -6.34 7.83
N ALA A 114 9.33 -5.90 6.63
CA ALA A 114 10.25 -5.18 5.76
C ALA A 114 9.48 -4.26 4.81
N ILE A 115 10.11 -3.13 4.45
CA ILE A 115 9.69 -2.21 3.40
C ILE A 115 10.74 -2.25 2.30
N TYR A 116 10.30 -2.54 1.08
CA TYR A 116 11.09 -2.52 -0.13
C TYR A 116 10.65 -1.36 -1.00
N VAL A 117 11.61 -0.69 -1.62
CA VAL A 117 11.40 0.39 -2.58
C VAL A 117 12.25 0.06 -3.80
N ASP A 118 11.61 -0.04 -4.95
CA ASP A 118 12.23 -0.27 -6.26
C ASP A 118 13.09 -1.54 -6.30
N GLY A 119 12.66 -2.57 -5.57
CA GLY A 119 13.35 -3.85 -5.45
C GLY A 119 14.30 -3.95 -4.25
N ASP A 120 14.74 -2.82 -3.70
CA ASP A 120 15.69 -2.78 -2.58
C ASP A 120 14.98 -2.78 -1.23
N LYS A 121 15.49 -3.54 -0.28
CA LYS A 121 15.04 -3.47 1.12
C LYS A 121 15.55 -2.17 1.76
N LYS A 122 14.65 -1.24 2.07
CA LYS A 122 15.00 0.06 2.65
C LYS A 122 14.79 0.14 4.16
N ASP A 123 13.91 -0.70 4.71
CA ASP A 123 13.73 -0.83 6.16
C ASP A 123 13.26 -2.24 6.53
N MET A 124 13.55 -2.64 7.76
CA MET A 124 13.11 -3.92 8.32
C MET A 124 13.22 -3.93 9.84
N GLY A 125 12.51 -4.86 10.46
CA GLY A 125 12.64 -5.08 11.88
C GLY A 125 11.84 -6.26 12.39
N LEU A 126 11.70 -6.29 13.71
CA LEU A 126 10.89 -7.25 14.43
C LEU A 126 9.73 -6.51 15.06
N ASP A 127 8.52 -6.93 14.73
CA ASP A 127 7.37 -6.63 15.54
C ASP A 127 7.34 -7.54 16.77
N THR A 128 7.22 -6.92 17.93
CA THR A 128 7.27 -7.56 19.24
C THR A 128 5.89 -8.01 19.70
N ASP A 129 4.82 -7.48 19.09
CA ASP A 129 3.45 -7.88 19.41
C ASP A 129 2.90 -8.82 18.34
N THR A 130 3.33 -10.08 18.38
CA THR A 130 2.93 -11.13 17.43
C THR A 130 1.85 -12.06 17.98
N SER A 131 1.10 -11.58 18.97
CA SER A 131 0.09 -12.36 19.69
C SER A 131 -1.10 -12.79 18.81
N LYS A 132 -1.42 -12.01 17.77
CA LYS A 132 -2.58 -12.22 16.89
C LYS A 132 -2.23 -12.08 15.41
N ASP A 133 -2.99 -12.78 14.57
CA ASP A 133 -2.99 -12.58 13.13
C ASP A 133 -3.59 -11.21 12.78
N ILE A 134 -3.37 -10.74 11.55
CA ILE A 134 -4.19 -9.65 10.99
C ILE A 134 -5.59 -10.22 10.77
N HIS A 135 -6.61 -9.55 11.32
CA HIS A 135 -7.98 -10.03 11.27
C HIS A 135 -8.51 -10.07 9.83
N GLY A 136 -9.31 -11.09 9.51
CA GLY A 136 -10.04 -11.17 8.24
C GLY A 136 -11.26 -10.26 8.20
N ASP A 137 -12.01 -10.35 7.10
CA ASP A 137 -13.26 -9.63 6.83
C ASP A 137 -13.12 -8.09 6.92
N GLY A 138 -11.90 -7.60 6.70
CA GLY A 138 -11.59 -6.18 6.72
C GLY A 138 -11.81 -5.49 5.39
N ILE A 139 -11.69 -4.16 5.43
CA ILE A 139 -11.80 -3.26 4.28
C ILE A 139 -10.43 -2.66 4.01
N LEU A 140 -9.91 -2.93 2.81
CA LEU A 140 -8.71 -2.27 2.28
C LEU A 140 -9.11 -1.04 1.47
N ILE A 141 -8.69 0.12 1.95
CA ILE A 141 -8.89 1.43 1.33
C ILE A 141 -7.56 1.94 0.79
N LEU A 142 -7.59 2.54 -0.40
CA LEU A 142 -6.49 3.28 -0.99
C LEU A 142 -6.75 4.79 -0.87
N GLY A 143 -5.68 5.51 -0.53
CA GLY A 143 -5.63 6.96 -0.56
C GLY A 143 -6.26 7.69 0.63
N GLN A 144 -6.72 6.97 1.65
CA GLN A 144 -7.20 7.53 2.91
C GLN A 144 -6.81 6.62 4.06
N ASP A 145 -6.58 7.23 5.22
CA ASP A 145 -6.64 6.53 6.49
C ASP A 145 -8.08 6.28 6.91
N GLN A 146 -8.30 5.21 7.67
CA GLN A 146 -9.59 4.87 8.25
C GLN A 146 -9.49 5.13 9.75
N ASP A 147 -10.20 6.13 10.31
CA ASP A 147 -10.34 6.28 11.77
C ASP A 147 -11.51 5.46 12.34
N SER A 148 -12.30 4.83 11.46
CA SER A 148 -13.31 3.83 11.80
C SER A 148 -13.41 2.78 10.70
N PHE A 149 -14.02 1.64 10.99
CA PHE A 149 -14.19 0.58 10.00
C PHE A 149 -14.98 1.07 8.77
N GLY A 150 -14.28 1.26 7.64
CA GLY A 150 -14.86 1.74 6.38
C GLY A 150 -15.21 3.24 6.33
N GLY A 151 -14.72 4.07 7.25
CA GLY A 151 -15.10 5.49 7.29
C GLY A 151 -14.24 6.36 8.20
N ASN A 152 -14.70 7.61 8.44
CA ASN A 152 -13.93 8.67 9.10
C ASN A 152 -12.56 8.85 8.45
N PHE A 153 -12.58 9.18 7.16
CA PHE A 153 -11.37 9.25 6.35
C PHE A 153 -10.52 10.48 6.71
N THR A 154 -9.22 10.25 6.86
CA THR A 154 -8.18 11.24 7.22
C THR A 154 -6.88 10.97 6.46
N GLU A 155 -5.91 11.89 6.55
CA GLU A 155 -4.59 11.79 5.87
C GLU A 155 -4.66 11.38 4.38
N PRO A 156 -5.32 12.20 3.54
CA PRO A 156 -5.55 11.90 2.13
C PRO A 156 -4.23 11.76 1.36
N PHE A 157 -4.18 10.81 0.44
CA PHE A 157 -3.10 10.70 -0.54
C PHE A 157 -3.31 11.64 -1.71
N CYS A 158 -2.22 12.22 -2.22
CA CYS A 158 -2.22 12.99 -3.46
C CYS A 158 -1.16 12.46 -4.42
N GLY A 159 -1.60 12.09 -5.63
CA GLY A 159 -0.75 11.46 -6.63
C GLY A 159 -1.49 10.38 -7.41
N ASN A 160 -0.75 9.38 -7.89
CA ASN A 160 -1.31 8.25 -8.60
C ASN A 160 -0.96 6.91 -7.93
N ILE A 161 -1.89 5.97 -7.96
CA ILE A 161 -1.72 4.60 -7.44
C ILE A 161 -2.08 3.59 -8.55
N THR A 162 -1.27 2.55 -8.70
CA THR A 162 -1.54 1.41 -9.59
C THR A 162 -0.87 0.13 -9.07
N ASP A 163 -1.12 -0.99 -9.74
CA ASP A 163 -0.40 -2.26 -9.54
C ASP A 163 -0.41 -2.74 -8.07
N LEU A 164 -1.55 -2.54 -7.38
CA LEU A 164 -1.78 -3.10 -6.04
C LEU A 164 -1.96 -4.61 -6.14
N ASN A 165 -1.07 -5.35 -5.48
CA ASN A 165 -1.14 -6.81 -5.40
C ASN A 165 -0.95 -7.23 -3.93
N VAL A 166 -1.72 -8.23 -3.50
CA VAL A 166 -1.73 -8.71 -2.11
C VAL A 166 -1.52 -10.22 -2.09
N TRP A 167 -0.68 -10.67 -1.18
CA TRP A 167 -0.41 -12.08 -0.90
C TRP A 167 -0.69 -12.38 0.56
N ASN A 168 -1.19 -13.59 0.84
CA ASN A 168 -1.35 -14.13 2.21
C ASN A 168 -0.05 -14.78 2.74
N MET A 169 1.10 -14.33 2.24
CA MET A 169 2.41 -14.79 2.65
C MET A 169 3.39 -13.63 2.72
N SER A 170 4.46 -13.80 3.50
CA SER A 170 5.57 -12.85 3.51
C SER A 170 6.51 -13.16 2.34
N LEU A 171 6.59 -12.25 1.38
CA LEU A 171 7.47 -12.35 0.23
C LEU A 171 8.94 -12.14 0.66
N GLU A 172 9.82 -12.92 0.07
CA GLU A 172 11.26 -12.80 0.26
C GLU A 172 11.86 -11.84 -0.76
N ALA A 173 13.08 -11.36 -0.51
CA ALA A 173 13.80 -10.46 -1.42
C ALA A 173 13.84 -10.99 -2.86
N ARG A 174 14.02 -12.31 -3.07
CA ARG A 174 14.00 -12.93 -4.40
C ARG A 174 12.67 -12.75 -5.15
N HIS A 175 11.54 -12.79 -4.43
CA HIS A 175 10.22 -12.58 -5.04
C HIS A 175 10.04 -11.11 -5.41
N ILE A 176 10.49 -10.20 -4.54
CA ILE A 176 10.46 -8.76 -4.83
C ILE A 176 11.35 -8.42 -6.03
N SER A 177 12.55 -8.99 -6.12
CA SER A 177 13.42 -8.83 -7.29
C SER A 177 12.77 -9.36 -8.57
N ALA A 178 12.08 -10.51 -8.51
CA ALA A 178 11.33 -11.05 -9.64
C ALA A 178 10.22 -10.09 -10.10
N LEU A 179 9.45 -9.52 -9.17
CA LEU A 179 8.42 -8.50 -9.47
C LEU A 179 9.02 -7.27 -10.16
N THR A 180 10.14 -6.75 -9.65
CA THR A 180 10.82 -5.59 -10.25
C THR A 180 11.39 -5.91 -11.64
N ALA A 181 11.83 -7.15 -11.86
CA ALA A 181 12.34 -7.63 -13.14
C ALA A 181 11.24 -8.13 -14.08
N CYS A 182 9.96 -8.01 -13.73
CA CYS A 182 8.82 -8.53 -14.51
C CYS A 182 8.93 -10.03 -14.82
N SER A 183 9.57 -10.76 -13.92
CA SER A 183 9.73 -12.21 -14.03
C SER A 183 8.51 -12.92 -13.49
N PRO A 184 8.15 -14.09 -14.07
CA PRO A 184 7.03 -14.88 -13.57
C PRO A 184 7.17 -15.21 -12.08
N MET A 185 6.07 -15.07 -11.34
CA MET A 185 5.95 -15.52 -9.95
C MET A 185 5.01 -16.71 -9.88
N THR A 186 5.34 -17.68 -9.04
CA THR A 186 4.48 -18.84 -8.76
C THR A 186 3.63 -18.65 -7.50
N GLN A 187 3.84 -17.57 -6.75
CA GLN A 187 3.11 -17.25 -5.54
C GLN A 187 1.74 -16.69 -5.90
N GLU A 188 0.69 -17.39 -5.53
CA GLU A 188 -0.70 -16.97 -5.75
C GLU A 188 -1.03 -15.69 -4.99
N MET A 189 -1.60 -14.73 -5.71
CA MET A 189 -2.10 -13.48 -5.17
C MET A 189 -3.52 -13.69 -4.66
N ILE A 190 -3.85 -13.17 -3.48
CA ILE A 190 -5.24 -13.08 -3.00
C ILE A 190 -5.98 -11.89 -3.61
N PHE A 191 -5.24 -10.88 -4.03
CA PHE A 191 -5.74 -9.76 -4.82
C PHE A 191 -4.70 -9.35 -5.86
N SER A 192 -5.14 -9.11 -7.09
CA SER A 192 -4.30 -8.54 -8.13
C SER A 192 -5.01 -7.37 -8.80
N TRP A 193 -4.25 -6.32 -9.10
CA TRP A 193 -4.75 -5.11 -9.72
C TRP A 193 -5.33 -5.39 -11.10
N ASN A 194 -6.65 -5.27 -11.23
CA ASN A 194 -7.32 -5.29 -12.53
C ASN A 194 -8.52 -4.33 -12.52
N LEU A 195 -8.39 -3.19 -13.19
CA LEU A 195 -9.49 -2.23 -13.32
C LEU A 195 -10.68 -2.77 -14.12
N ASN A 196 -10.47 -3.81 -14.94
CA ASN A 196 -11.46 -4.37 -15.84
C ASN A 196 -12.19 -5.60 -15.27
N GLN A 197 -11.75 -6.17 -14.13
CA GLN A 197 -12.32 -7.40 -13.56
C GLN A 197 -12.65 -7.31 -12.06
N GLY A 198 -13.30 -6.23 -11.62
CA GLY A 198 -13.96 -6.25 -10.31
C GLY A 198 -13.22 -5.57 -9.16
N VAL A 199 -12.46 -4.52 -9.45
CA VAL A 199 -12.50 -3.41 -8.48
C VAL A 199 -13.83 -2.70 -8.69
N GLU A 200 -14.88 -3.19 -8.01
CA GLU A 200 -16.10 -2.41 -7.84
C GLU A 200 -15.76 -1.25 -6.91
N TYR A 201 -15.33 -0.16 -7.53
CA TYR A 201 -15.14 1.09 -6.86
C TYR A 201 -16.49 1.61 -6.38
N GLU A 202 -16.79 1.51 -5.09
CA GLU A 202 -17.52 2.62 -4.47
C GLU A 202 -16.56 3.81 -4.49
N ARG A 203 -16.54 4.52 -5.63
CA ARG A 203 -15.88 5.83 -5.73
C ARG A 203 -16.71 6.78 -4.89
N SER A 204 -16.12 7.30 -3.83
CA SER A 204 -16.58 8.57 -3.29
C SER A 204 -15.62 9.66 -3.77
N GLY A 205 -16.17 10.84 -4.07
CA GLY A 205 -15.39 12.00 -4.49
C GLY A 205 -14.88 11.96 -5.95
N ASN A 206 -13.94 12.87 -6.26
CA ASN A 206 -13.50 13.20 -7.63
C ASN A 206 -12.31 12.36 -8.15
N LEU A 207 -12.29 11.05 -7.88
CA LEU A 207 -11.26 10.14 -8.40
C LEU A 207 -11.31 10.01 -9.92
N ARG A 208 -10.14 10.01 -10.57
CA ARG A 208 -10.02 9.83 -12.02
C ARG A 208 -9.27 8.55 -12.34
N ILE A 209 -9.73 7.80 -13.34
CA ILE A 209 -8.92 6.74 -13.95
C ILE A 209 -8.10 7.38 -15.07
N CYS A 210 -6.79 7.21 -15.00
CA CYS A 210 -5.87 7.63 -16.05
C CYS A 210 -5.32 6.39 -16.76
N LEU A 211 -5.37 6.40 -18.09
CA LEU A 211 -4.60 5.47 -18.92
C LEU A 211 -3.21 6.07 -19.10
N MET A 212 -2.19 5.32 -18.69
CA MET A 212 -0.78 5.70 -18.73
C MET A 212 0.00 4.85 -19.73
#